data_AF-A0A920E6E3-F1
#
_entry.id   AF-A0A920E6E3-F1
#
_cell.length_a   1.000
_cell.length_b   1.000
_cell.length_c   1.000
_cell.angle_alpha   90.00
_cell.angle_beta   90.00
_cell.angle_gamma   90.00
#
_symmetry.space_group_name_H-M   'P 1'
#
loop_
_entity.id
_entity.type
_entity.pdbx_description
1 polymer ?
#
loop_
_entity_poly.entity_id
_entity_poly.type
_entity_poly.pdbx_seq_one_letter_code
_entity_poly.pdbx_strand_id
1 'polypeptide(L)'
;MIKNDLELEPYGFFLYANAIKDGSFEKKLKFNLELIKYEYDIEWIPNKLKELASTLNNENMPEGSKSCDHCLYFEDRQISYRRLDYGQNLELFD
;
A
#
# COMPACT_ATOMS: atom_id res chain seq x y z
N MET A 1 -7.13 -19.27 -9.14
CA MET A 1 -8.60 -19.05 -9.06
C MET A 1 -8.94 -17.85 -9.91
N ILE A 2 -9.28 -18.05 -11.19
CA ILE A 2 -10.13 -17.10 -11.89
C ILE A 2 -11.54 -17.45 -11.43
N LYS A 3 -12.10 -16.59 -10.58
CA LYS A 3 -13.48 -16.77 -10.14
C LYS A 3 -14.38 -16.38 -11.32
N ASN A 4 -15.44 -17.15 -11.58
CA ASN A 4 -16.48 -16.89 -12.59
C ASN A 4 -16.20 -17.37 -14.03
N ASP A 5 -15.37 -18.39 -14.23
CA ASP A 5 -15.16 -19.07 -15.53
C ASP A 5 -14.82 -18.12 -16.70
N LEU A 6 -14.12 -17.03 -16.38
CA LEU A 6 -13.66 -16.07 -17.38
C LEU A 6 -12.35 -16.56 -18.01
N GLU A 7 -12.31 -16.62 -19.33
CA GLU A 7 -11.05 -16.77 -20.05
C GLU A 7 -10.30 -15.43 -20.01
N LEU A 8 -9.08 -15.46 -19.47
CA LEU A 8 -8.22 -14.29 -19.34
C LEU A 8 -6.85 -14.61 -19.94
N GLU A 9 -6.29 -13.63 -20.65
CA GLU A 9 -4.91 -13.68 -21.12
C GLU A 9 -3.94 -13.54 -19.94
N PRO A 10 -2.78 -14.22 -19.92
CA PRO A 10 -1.77 -14.14 -18.85
C PRO A 10 -0.96 -12.83 -18.90
N TYR A 11 -1.49 -11.81 -19.56
CA TYR A 11 -0.87 -10.51 -19.69
C TYR A 11 -1.91 -9.39 -19.76
N GLY A 12 -1.48 -8.21 -19.34
CA GLY A 12 -2.20 -6.96 -19.50
C GLY A 12 -1.35 -5.94 -20.26
N PHE A 13 -1.87 -4.73 -20.40
CA PHE A 13 -1.12 -3.63 -20.97
C PHE A 13 -1.12 -2.43 -20.02
N PHE A 14 0.05 -1.83 -19.85
CA PHE A 14 0.14 -0.49 -19.30
C PHE A 14 0.07 0.51 -20.44
N LEU A 15 -0.93 1.38 -20.39
CA LEU A 15 -1.03 2.53 -21.29
C LEU A 15 -0.43 3.75 -20.60
N TYR A 16 0.70 4.21 -21.09
CA TYR A 16 1.28 5.48 -20.70
C TYR A 16 0.77 6.57 -21.64
N ALA A 17 0.04 7.54 -21.08
CA ALA A 17 -0.44 8.72 -21.80
C ALA A 17 0.31 9.95 -21.31
N ASN A 18 1.41 10.29 -21.98
CA ASN A 18 2.24 11.42 -21.61
C ASN A 18 1.77 12.67 -22.35
N ALA A 19 1.32 13.68 -21.61
CA ALA A 19 0.91 14.95 -22.19
C ALA A 19 2.10 15.66 -22.85
N ILE A 20 1.90 16.11 -24.08
CA ILE A 20 2.91 16.84 -24.83
C ILE A 20 2.84 18.31 -24.44
N LYS A 21 3.93 18.83 -23.90
CA LYS A 21 4.10 20.25 -23.57
C LYS A 21 4.90 20.92 -24.67
N ASP A 22 4.26 21.12 -25.82
CA ASP A 22 4.83 21.84 -26.96
C ASP A 22 3.91 23.00 -27.37
N GLY A 23 4.52 24.13 -27.75
CA GLY A 23 3.83 25.32 -28.24
C GLY A 23 2.91 26.04 -27.25
N SER A 24 2.08 26.93 -27.78
CA SER A 24 1.02 27.62 -27.02
C SER A 24 -0.21 26.73 -26.86
N PHE A 25 -0.94 26.91 -25.76
CA PHE A 25 -2.11 26.10 -25.45
C PHE A 25 -3.32 26.50 -26.30
N GLU A 26 -3.58 25.75 -27.38
CA GLU A 26 -4.72 25.96 -28.28
C GLU A 26 -6.03 25.32 -27.78
N LYS A 27 -6.25 25.30 -26.45
CA LYS A 27 -7.39 24.62 -25.81
C LYS A 27 -7.51 23.12 -26.16
N LYS A 28 -6.42 22.49 -26.60
CA LYS A 28 -6.32 21.07 -26.91
C LYS A 28 -5.08 20.50 -26.24
N LEU A 29 -5.23 19.32 -25.62
CA LEU A 29 -4.11 18.55 -25.10
C LEU A 29 -3.77 17.44 -26.09
N LYS A 30 -2.50 17.35 -26.47
CA LYS A 30 -1.95 16.26 -27.27
C LYS A 30 -1.21 15.31 -26.35
N PHE A 31 -1.29 14.02 -26.62
CA PHE A 31 -0.64 12.98 -25.82
C PHE A 31 0.20 12.07 -26.72
N ASN A 32 1.37 11.70 -26.22
CA ASN A 32 2.09 10.53 -26.72
C ASN A 32 1.60 9.31 -25.95
N LEU A 33 1.15 8.30 -26.68
CA LEU A 33 0.68 7.05 -26.12
C LEU A 33 1.73 5.96 -26.31
N GLU A 34 2.05 5.25 -25.25
CA GLU A 34 2.90 4.08 -25.28
C GLU A 34 2.17 2.92 -24.61
N LEU A 35 2.10 1.78 -25.31
CA LEU A 35 1.42 0.59 -24.84
C LEU A 35 2.45 -0.49 -24.54
N ILE A 36 2.58 -0.85 -23.27
CA ILE A 36 3.59 -1.81 -22.79
C ILE A 36 2.88 -3.09 -22.37
N LYS A 37 3.18 -4.20 -23.06
CA LYS A 37 2.69 -5.53 -22.67
C LYS A 37 3.37 -5.96 -21.36
N TYR A 38 2.58 -6.43 -20.41
CA TYR A 38 3.07 -6.93 -19.14
C TYR A 38 2.48 -8.31 -18.85
N GLU A 39 3.33 -9.32 -18.82
CA GLU A 39 2.98 -10.68 -18.39
C GLU A 39 2.94 -10.71 -16.87
N TYR A 40 1.83 -11.20 -16.31
CA TYR A 40 1.60 -11.20 -14.87
C TYR A 40 1.44 -12.62 -14.35
N ASP A 41 1.89 -12.83 -13.11
CA ASP A 41 1.65 -14.05 -12.35
C ASP A 41 0.76 -13.75 -11.14
N ILE A 42 -0.38 -14.43 -11.10
CA ILE A 42 -1.39 -14.31 -10.04
C ILE A 42 -1.51 -15.59 -9.19
N GLU A 43 -0.65 -16.59 -9.41
CA GLU A 43 -0.69 -17.87 -8.68
C GLU A 43 -0.46 -17.70 -7.18
N TRP A 44 0.31 -16.67 -6.78
CA TRP A 44 0.59 -16.38 -5.36
C TRP A 44 -0.61 -15.80 -4.61
N ILE A 45 -1.56 -15.18 -5.31
CA ILE A 45 -2.66 -14.40 -4.70
C ILE A 45 -3.55 -15.27 -3.79
N PRO A 46 -4.05 -16.46 -4.20
CA PRO A 46 -4.95 -17.24 -3.37
C PRO A 46 -4.36 -17.66 -2.02
N ASN A 47 -3.07 -18.01 -2.01
CA ASN A 47 -2.38 -18.37 -0.77
C ASN A 47 -2.19 -17.13 0.11
N LYS A 48 -1.76 -16.01 -0.48
CA LYS A 48 -1.59 -14.76 0.29
C LYS A 48 -2.90 -14.24 0.87
N LEU A 49 -4.02 -14.36 0.15
CA LEU A 49 -5.34 -13.99 0.66
C LEU A 49 -5.75 -14.83 1.87
N LYS A 50 -5.46 -16.12 1.87
CA LYS A 50 -5.72 -17.00 3.03
C LYS A 50 -4.87 -16.59 4.23
N GLU A 51 -3.59 -16.31 4.01
CA GLU A 51 -2.69 -15.81 5.06
C GLU A 51 -3.21 -14.50 5.66
N LEU A 52 -3.56 -13.51 4.82
CA LEU A 52 -4.11 -12.23 5.26
C LEU A 52 -5.39 -12.40 6.09
N ALA A 53 -6.32 -13.23 5.62
CA ALA A 53 -7.54 -13.53 6.35
C ALA A 53 -7.25 -14.23 7.69
N SER A 54 -6.28 -15.14 7.73
CA SER A 54 -5.86 -15.79 8.97
C SER A 54 -5.24 -14.80 9.95
N THR A 55 -4.42 -13.85 9.48
CA THR A 55 -3.84 -12.81 10.32
C THR A 55 -4.93 -11.87 10.87
N LEU A 56 -5.88 -11.46 10.04
CA LEU A 56 -6.95 -10.54 10.45
C LEU A 56 -7.90 -11.15 11.49
N ASN A 57 -8.17 -12.45 11.38
CA ASN A 57 -9.07 -13.17 12.30
C ASN A 57 -8.34 -13.78 13.50
N ASN A 58 -7.04 -13.51 13.68
CA ASN A 58 -6.30 -13.99 14.83
C ASN A 58 -6.72 -13.23 16.10
N GLU A 59 -6.89 -13.93 17.22
CA GLU A 59 -7.15 -13.32 18.52
C GLU A 59 -5.98 -12.45 19.00
N ASN A 60 -4.76 -12.83 18.59
CA ASN A 60 -3.54 -12.12 18.95
C ASN A 60 -3.12 -11.19 17.81
N MET A 61 -2.78 -9.96 18.19
CA MET A 61 -2.21 -8.97 17.27
C MET A 61 -0.86 -9.48 16.72
N PRO A 62 -0.59 -9.37 15.41
CA PRO A 62 0.71 -9.73 14.85
C PRO A 62 1.80 -8.78 15.36
N GLU A 63 3.02 -9.29 15.44
CA GLU A 63 4.19 -8.47 15.75
C GLU A 63 4.44 -7.42 14.65
N GLY A 64 4.89 -6.24 15.08
CA GLY A 64 5.31 -5.19 14.17
C GLY A 64 6.57 -5.58 13.40
N SER A 65 6.72 -5.06 12.18
CA SER A 65 7.95 -5.23 11.40
C SER A 65 8.94 -4.09 11.69
N LYS A 66 10.22 -4.43 11.87
CA LYS A 66 11.33 -3.46 11.98
C LYS A 66 11.57 -2.67 10.69
N SER A 67 11.05 -3.12 9.56
CA SER A 67 11.14 -2.41 8.28
C SER A 67 9.86 -1.62 7.96
N CYS A 68 8.90 -1.55 8.88
CA CYS A 68 7.65 -0.83 8.68
C CYS A 68 7.71 0.50 9.44
N ASP A 69 7.76 1.61 8.70
CA ASP A 69 7.84 2.97 9.27
C ASP A 69 6.68 3.26 10.24
N HIS A 70 5.49 2.73 9.95
CA HIS A 70 4.33 2.87 10.84
C HIS A 70 4.48 2.09 12.15
N CYS A 71 5.04 0.87 12.10
CA CYS A 71 5.31 0.09 13.31
C CYS A 71 6.35 0.78 14.18
N LEU A 72 7.45 1.23 13.57
CA LEU A 72 8.52 1.97 14.25
C LEU A 72 8.00 3.24 14.92
N TYR A 73 7.23 4.04 14.18
CA TYR A 73 6.62 5.25 14.72
C TYR A 73 5.71 4.96 15.93
N PHE A 74 4.88 3.91 15.84
CA PHE A 74 4.00 3.53 16.95
C PHE A 74 4.81 3.11 18.18
N GLU A 75 5.85 2.29 18.01
CA GLU A 75 6.73 1.87 19.10
C GLU A 75 7.44 3.06 19.77
N ASP A 76 8.02 3.96 18.98
CA ASP A 76 8.69 5.17 19.46
C ASP A 76 7.73 6.09 20.23
N ARG A 77 6.50 6.23 19.74
CA ARG A 77 5.44 6.98 20.42
C ARG A 77 5.10 6.34 21.77
N GLN A 78 4.93 5.02 21.81
CA GLN A 78 4.63 4.28 23.04
C GLN A 78 5.79 4.38 24.05
N ILE A 79 7.04 4.30 23.59
CA ILE A 79 8.24 4.50 24.42
C ILE A 79 8.25 5.92 24.99
N SER A 80 7.95 6.93 24.15
CA SER A 80 7.92 8.33 24.57
C SER A 80 6.88 8.56 25.67
N TYR A 81 5.65 8.05 25.52
CA TYR A 81 4.64 8.14 26.57
C TYR A 81 5.09 7.46 27.87
N ARG A 82 5.62 6.23 27.81
CA ARG A 82 6.10 5.52 29.01
C ARG A 82 7.26 6.26 29.71
N ARG A 83 8.10 6.96 28.95
CA ARG A 83 9.18 7.79 29.51
C ARG A 83 8.64 9.06 30.18
N LEU A 84 7.53 9.61 29.68
CA LEU A 84 6.87 10.77 30.27
C LEU A 84 6.04 10.42 31.52
N ASP A 85 5.56 9.17 31.63
CA ASP A 85 4.71 8.70 32.74
C ASP A 85 5.47 8.14 33.96
N TYR A 86 6.80 8.11 33.96
CA TYR A 86 7.57 7.93 35.20
C TYR A 86 7.72 9.28 35.93
N GLY A 87 6.58 9.85 36.34
CA GLY A 87 6.44 10.59 37.60
C GLY A 87 6.78 12.09 37.67
N GLN A 88 6.50 12.93 36.66
CA GLN A 88 6.74 14.39 36.85
C GLN A 88 5.66 15.39 36.38
N ASN A 89 4.53 15.01 35.78
CA ASN A 89 3.54 16.00 35.32
C ASN A 89 2.09 15.69 35.73
N LEU A 90 1.86 15.25 36.98
CA LEU A 90 0.50 15.28 37.55
C LEU A 90 0.04 16.69 37.96
N GLU A 91 0.96 17.66 38.07
CA GLU A 91 0.67 19.04 38.48
C GLU A 91 0.46 20.02 37.30
N LEU A 92 0.44 19.54 36.05
CA LEU A 92 0.32 20.40 34.85
C LEU A 92 -1.12 20.59 34.36
N PHE A 93 -2.10 20.08 35.10
CA PHE A 93 -3.53 20.21 34.78
C PHE A 93 -4.41 20.72 35.94
N ASP A 94 -3.79 21.31 36.97
CA ASP A 94 -4.49 22.23 37.89
C ASP A 94 -4.21 23.69 37.50
#